data_AF-L1LA44-F1
#
_entry.id   AF-L1LA44-F1
#
_cell.length_a   1.000
_cell.length_b   1.000
_cell.length_c   1.000
_cell.angle_alpha   90.00
_cell.angle_beta   90.00
_cell.angle_gamma   90.00
#
_symmetry.space_group_name_H-M   'P 1'
#
loop_
_entity.id
_entity.type
_entity.pdbx_description
1 polymer ?
#
loop_
_entity_poly.entity_id
_entity_poly.type
_entity_poly.pdbx_seq_one_letter_code
_entity_poly.pdbx_strand_id
1 'polypeptide(L)'
;MILRKLDRSNSHETALSEIMFLLLLFATALAYPMVLDIGDEVDPREVAIAGRGTPELQYLIFTPKSHVDVIKVIRGSEFIWEGQKGERCLSISISKVPRDRLIASARIANESTCVSHVYFYFNEDKWENVDCGRYHDILFGLTADAIFDLGTPVNERKFLVREYNPFYHPSYIYTPRFNYYITSVVYNDQVLWKSPSENDRCEKIVFHGIRGYLEYVHLLTQEGPIYVNYYFEKVADTWAPLSKTSFFKNIERLSITEDTKL
;
A
#
# COMPACT_ATOMS: atom_id res chain seq x y z
N MET A 1 16.08 59.92 61.53
CA MET A 1 16.38 58.55 61.03
C MET A 1 15.17 58.08 60.23
N ILE A 2 15.13 58.44 58.95
CA ILE A 2 13.94 58.33 58.09
C ILE A 2 14.01 57.04 57.28
N LEU A 3 12.92 56.28 57.31
CA LEU A 3 12.67 55.03 56.62
C LEU A 3 12.76 55.20 55.08
N ARG A 4 13.83 54.69 54.47
CA ARG A 4 13.85 54.29 53.05
C ARG A 4 13.79 52.76 52.99
N LYS A 5 12.58 52.23 52.94
CA LYS A 5 12.27 50.88 52.44
C LYS A 5 10.97 51.00 51.66
N LEU A 6 11.08 51.39 50.40
CA LEU A 6 10.02 51.27 49.42
C LEU A 6 10.67 50.85 48.10
N ASP A 7 9.98 49.93 47.44
CA ASP A 7 10.07 49.64 46.01
C ASP A 7 11.20 48.73 45.51
N ARG A 8 11.24 47.49 46.00
CA ARG A 8 11.86 46.37 45.26
C ARG A 8 10.97 45.15 45.05
N SER A 9 9.86 45.00 45.77
CA SER A 9 8.95 43.84 45.57
C SER A 9 8.00 44.05 44.38
N ASN A 10 7.48 45.28 44.19
CA ASN A 10 6.52 45.55 43.11
C ASN A 10 7.11 45.40 41.71
N SER A 11 8.37 45.79 41.49
CA SER A 11 9.01 45.70 40.16
C SER A 11 9.35 44.26 39.75
N HIS A 12 9.53 43.37 40.73
CA HIS A 12 9.80 41.95 40.46
C HIS A 12 8.51 41.18 40.19
N GLU A 13 7.42 41.48 40.90
CA GLU A 13 6.12 40.85 40.66
C GLU A 13 5.50 41.28 39.31
N THR A 14 5.64 42.54 38.91
CA THR A 14 5.18 42.99 37.58
C THR A 14 5.99 42.36 36.46
N ALA A 15 7.32 42.28 36.59
CA ALA A 15 8.16 41.63 35.59
C ALA A 15 7.90 40.11 35.48
N LEU A 16 7.66 39.43 36.61
CA LEU A 16 7.28 38.01 36.60
C LEU A 16 5.89 37.80 35.99
N SER A 17 4.93 38.68 36.26
CA SER A 17 3.60 38.66 35.65
C SER A 17 3.66 38.88 34.14
N GLU A 18 4.42 39.86 33.66
CA GLU A 18 4.61 40.13 32.23
C GLU A 18 5.33 38.98 31.50
N ILE A 19 6.36 38.38 32.13
CA ILE A 19 7.04 37.20 31.59
C ILE A 19 6.10 35.99 31.58
N MET A 20 5.27 35.81 32.60
CA MET A 20 4.30 34.71 32.65
C MET A 20 3.15 34.92 31.64
N PHE A 21 2.74 36.17 31.38
CA PHE A 21 1.75 36.52 30.37
C PHE A 21 2.30 36.34 28.94
N LEU A 22 3.57 36.69 28.71
CA LEU A 22 4.29 36.39 27.46
C LEU A 22 4.47 34.87 27.28
N LEU A 23 4.86 34.13 28.32
CA LEU A 23 4.95 32.67 28.27
C LEU A 23 3.60 31.98 28.05
N LEU A 24 2.50 32.54 28.59
CA LEU A 24 1.13 32.08 28.33
C LEU A 24 0.67 32.39 26.91
N LEU A 25 1.03 33.55 26.36
CA LEU A 25 0.81 33.89 24.94
C LEU A 25 1.59 32.96 24.00
N PHE A 26 2.78 32.49 24.41
CA PHE A 26 3.54 31.45 23.68
C PHE A 26 3.01 30.03 23.93
N ALA A 27 2.37 29.75 25.08
CA ALA A 27 1.87 28.42 25.44
C ALA A 27 0.51 28.07 24.82
N THR A 28 -0.17 29.03 24.19
CA THR A 28 -1.39 28.78 23.41
C THR A 28 -1.26 29.32 21.99
N ALA A 29 -0.17 29.00 21.29
CA ALA A 29 -0.23 28.97 19.84
C ALA A 29 -1.10 27.77 19.45
N LEU A 30 -2.42 27.93 19.58
CA LEU A 30 -3.39 27.04 18.93
C LEU A 30 -3.02 27.02 17.45
N ALA A 31 -2.87 25.82 16.89
CA ALA A 31 -2.66 25.69 15.46
C ALA A 31 -3.79 26.43 14.72
N TYR A 32 -3.44 27.20 13.69
CA TYR A 32 -4.44 27.93 12.94
C TYR A 32 -4.98 27.08 11.79
N PRO A 33 -6.26 27.26 11.42
CA PRO A 33 -6.85 26.52 10.31
C PRO A 33 -6.25 26.97 8.97
N MET A 34 -5.96 26.02 8.09
CA MET A 34 -5.39 26.25 6.77
C MET A 34 -6.13 25.45 5.68
N VAL A 35 -6.30 26.09 4.52
CA VAL A 35 -6.64 25.41 3.26
C VAL A 35 -5.33 25.13 2.52
N LEU A 36 -5.01 23.86 2.32
CA LEU A 36 -3.82 23.44 1.59
C LEU A 36 -4.15 23.27 0.11
N ASP A 37 -3.55 24.09 -0.76
CA ASP A 37 -3.52 23.83 -2.20
C ASP A 37 -2.25 23.06 -2.56
N ILE A 38 -2.40 21.80 -3.01
CA ILE A 38 -1.27 20.97 -3.42
C ILE A 38 -0.87 21.17 -4.90
N GLY A 39 -1.61 22.01 -5.63
CA GLY A 39 -1.35 22.37 -7.02
C GLY A 39 -0.52 23.64 -7.20
N ASP A 40 -0.26 24.38 -6.13
CA ASP A 40 0.47 25.65 -6.13
C ASP A 40 1.72 25.60 -5.22
N GLU A 41 2.49 26.68 -5.17
CA GLU A 41 3.62 26.84 -4.26
C GLU A 41 3.14 26.88 -2.80
N VAL A 42 3.68 25.99 -1.96
CA VAL A 42 3.33 25.89 -0.54
C VAL A 42 4.46 26.46 0.31
N ASP A 43 4.14 27.30 1.31
CA ASP A 43 5.16 27.85 2.21
C ASP A 43 5.84 26.73 3.01
N PRO A 44 7.16 26.51 2.85
CA PRO A 44 7.88 25.46 3.56
C PRO A 44 7.96 25.71 5.08
N ARG A 45 7.57 26.91 5.55
CA ARG A 45 7.41 27.21 6.97
C ARG A 45 6.15 26.58 7.55
N GLU A 46 5.12 26.37 6.74
CA GLU A 46 3.82 25.83 7.14
C GLU A 46 3.71 24.32 6.87
N VAL A 47 4.24 23.86 5.73
CA VAL A 47 4.13 22.46 5.29
C VAL A 47 5.47 21.94 4.80
N ALA A 48 5.89 20.79 5.32
CA ALA A 48 7.04 20.07 4.79
C ALA A 48 6.60 19.22 3.58
N ILE A 49 7.33 19.35 2.47
CA ILE A 49 7.12 18.55 1.26
C ILE A 49 8.28 17.55 1.14
N ALA A 50 7.94 16.27 0.99
CA ALA A 50 8.90 15.23 0.67
C ALA A 50 8.50 14.55 -0.65
N GLY A 51 9.40 14.59 -1.62
CA GLY A 51 9.25 13.87 -2.89
C GLY A 51 10.13 12.63 -2.94
N ARG A 52 9.58 11.53 -3.45
CA ARG A 52 10.30 10.31 -3.78
C ARG A 52 9.63 9.68 -4.99
N GLY A 53 10.37 8.87 -5.76
CA GLY A 53 9.77 8.16 -6.88
C GLY A 53 10.77 7.61 -7.88
N THR A 54 10.22 6.86 -8.83
CA THR A 54 10.84 6.48 -10.10
C THR A 54 10.15 7.23 -11.23
N PRO A 55 10.65 7.20 -12.48
CA PRO A 55 9.93 7.77 -13.62
C PRO A 55 8.47 7.28 -13.75
N GLU A 56 8.20 6.05 -13.32
CA GLU A 56 6.91 5.37 -13.42
C GLU A 56 5.97 5.59 -12.22
N LEU A 57 6.52 5.96 -11.05
CA LEU A 57 5.78 6.25 -9.83
C LEU A 57 6.39 7.47 -9.15
N GLN A 58 5.72 8.61 -9.27
CA GLN A 58 6.10 9.83 -8.57
C GLN A 58 5.13 10.06 -7.42
N TYR A 59 5.65 10.29 -6.21
CA TYR A 59 4.82 10.63 -5.08
C TYR A 59 5.38 11.81 -4.29
N LEU A 60 4.48 12.73 -3.93
CA LEU A 60 4.74 13.85 -3.04
C LEU A 60 3.95 13.64 -1.76
N ILE A 61 4.58 13.91 -0.62
CA ILE A 61 3.94 13.89 0.70
C ILE A 61 4.02 15.30 1.27
N PHE A 62 2.85 15.85 1.62
CA PHE A 62 2.68 17.12 2.29
C PHE A 62 2.37 16.87 3.76
N THR A 63 3.21 17.41 4.65
CA THR A 63 3.07 17.23 6.10
C THR A 63 3.00 18.61 6.77
N PRO A 64 1.82 19.02 7.26
CA PRO A 64 1.67 20.27 8.00
C PRO A 64 2.55 20.27 9.25
N LYS A 65 3.11 21.43 9.59
CA LYS A 65 3.85 21.59 10.85
C LYS A 65 2.89 21.71 12.02
N SER A 66 3.41 21.51 13.23
CA SER A 66 2.60 21.41 14.46
C SER A 66 1.72 22.62 14.79
N HIS A 67 1.99 23.78 14.19
CA HIS A 67 1.23 25.02 14.37
C HIS A 67 0.20 25.28 13.27
N VAL A 68 0.00 24.31 12.36
CA VAL A 68 -0.91 24.39 11.22
C VAL A 68 -1.92 23.25 11.29
N ASP A 69 -3.20 23.59 11.28
CA ASP A 69 -4.30 22.63 11.18
C ASP A 69 -4.91 22.67 9.79
N VAL A 70 -4.56 21.71 8.93
CA VAL A 70 -5.15 21.62 7.60
C VAL A 70 -6.58 21.10 7.69
N ILE A 71 -7.53 21.99 7.43
CA ILE A 71 -8.97 21.71 7.49
C ILE A 71 -9.57 21.39 6.12
N LYS A 72 -8.85 21.72 5.04
CA LYS A 72 -9.27 21.50 3.66
C LYS A 72 -8.07 21.31 2.76
N VAL A 73 -8.20 20.42 1.78
CA VAL A 73 -7.20 20.17 0.75
C VAL A 73 -7.83 20.30 -0.63
N ILE A 74 -7.20 21.10 -1.47
CA ILE A 74 -7.58 21.36 -2.87
C ILE A 74 -6.36 21.18 -3.79
N ARG A 75 -6.60 21.10 -5.08
CA ARG A 75 -5.58 21.22 -6.14
C ARG A 75 -6.06 22.23 -7.16
N GLY A 76 -5.57 23.47 -7.10
CA GLY A 76 -6.15 24.57 -7.86
C GLY A 76 -7.64 24.71 -7.54
N SER A 77 -8.51 24.55 -8.54
CA SER A 77 -9.97 24.60 -8.36
C SER A 77 -10.60 23.27 -7.90
N GLU A 78 -9.84 22.18 -7.88
CA GLU A 78 -10.37 20.84 -7.60
C GLU A 78 -10.41 20.56 -6.09
N PHE A 79 -11.57 20.12 -5.62
CA PHE A 79 -11.74 19.67 -4.24
C PHE A 79 -11.19 18.26 -4.06
N ILE A 80 -10.40 18.02 -2.99
CA ILE A 80 -9.94 16.68 -2.61
C ILE A 80 -10.60 16.22 -1.31
N TRP A 81 -10.46 17.03 -0.26
CA TRP A 81 -10.94 16.68 1.08
C TRP A 81 -11.24 17.93 1.92
N GLU A 82 -12.20 17.81 2.83
CA GLU A 82 -12.51 18.82 3.85
C GLU A 82 -12.93 18.11 5.14
N GLY A 83 -12.37 18.57 6.25
CA GLY A 83 -12.58 17.97 7.56
C GLY A 83 -13.96 18.30 8.11
N GLN A 84 -14.56 17.33 8.79
CA GLN A 84 -15.68 17.60 9.68
C GLN A 84 -15.21 18.34 10.93
N LYS A 85 -16.16 18.73 11.79
CA LYS A 85 -15.84 19.47 13.03
C LYS A 85 -14.78 18.71 13.84
N GLY A 86 -13.64 19.37 14.03
CA GLY A 86 -12.51 18.86 14.80
C GLY A 86 -11.65 17.81 14.09
N GLU A 87 -11.89 17.56 12.80
CA GLU A 87 -10.97 16.80 11.96
C GLU A 87 -9.88 17.69 11.35
N ARG A 88 -8.67 17.15 11.26
CA ARG A 88 -7.54 17.80 10.59
C ARG A 88 -6.68 16.80 9.83
N CYS A 89 -6.14 17.23 8.70
CA CYS A 89 -5.21 16.44 7.89
C CYS A 89 -3.81 16.48 8.51
N LEU A 90 -3.29 15.34 8.94
CA LEU A 90 -1.93 15.18 9.47
C LEU A 90 -0.88 15.05 8.36
N SER A 91 -1.29 14.49 7.23
CA SER A 91 -0.46 14.38 6.02
C SER A 91 -1.34 13.96 4.86
N ILE A 92 -1.04 14.47 3.66
CA ILE A 92 -1.61 13.96 2.42
C ILE A 92 -0.50 13.59 1.45
N SER A 93 -0.64 12.47 0.77
CA SER A 93 0.20 12.09 -0.36
C SER A 93 -0.58 12.19 -1.66
N ILE A 94 0.07 12.66 -2.73
CA ILE A 94 -0.42 12.56 -4.09
C ILE A 94 0.57 11.76 -4.90
N SER A 95 0.06 10.76 -5.62
CA SER A 95 0.85 9.88 -6.46
C SER A 95 0.37 9.96 -7.90
N LYS A 96 1.31 10.17 -8.82
CA LYS A 96 1.12 9.92 -10.24
C LYS A 96 1.54 8.49 -10.52
N VAL A 97 0.58 7.68 -10.95
CA VAL A 97 0.75 6.24 -11.20
C VAL A 97 0.59 5.94 -12.69
N PRO A 98 0.91 4.72 -13.17
CA PRO A 98 0.82 4.39 -14.60
C PRO A 98 -0.55 4.70 -15.22
N ARG A 99 -0.51 5.03 -16.52
CA ARG A 99 -1.63 5.56 -17.34
C ARG A 99 -2.06 6.98 -16.94
N ASP A 100 -1.12 7.78 -16.45
CA ASP A 100 -1.35 9.17 -16.03
C ASP A 100 -2.47 9.34 -14.99
N ARG A 101 -2.78 8.28 -14.24
CA ARG A 101 -3.76 8.32 -13.16
C ARG A 101 -3.18 9.05 -11.96
N LEU A 102 -4.04 9.79 -11.27
CA LEU A 102 -3.72 10.47 -10.03
C LEU A 102 -4.52 9.84 -8.89
N ILE A 103 -3.83 9.55 -7.79
CA ILE A 103 -4.44 9.08 -6.55
C ILE A 103 -3.87 9.87 -5.38
N ALA A 104 -4.62 9.92 -4.28
CA ALA A 104 -4.18 10.54 -3.05
C ALA A 104 -4.56 9.70 -1.83
N SER A 105 -3.77 9.79 -0.78
CA SER A 105 -4.11 9.21 0.52
C SER A 105 -3.84 10.23 1.62
N ALA A 106 -4.77 10.40 2.55
CA ALA A 106 -4.59 11.30 3.68
C ALA A 106 -4.72 10.57 5.03
N ARG A 107 -3.94 11.02 6.00
CA ARG A 107 -4.07 10.64 7.41
C ARG A 107 -4.84 11.75 8.12
N ILE A 108 -6.00 11.44 8.67
CA ILE A 108 -6.89 12.41 9.30
C ILE A 108 -6.93 12.13 10.80
N ALA A 109 -6.72 13.14 11.63
CA ALA A 109 -6.96 13.05 13.06
C ALA A 109 -8.30 13.72 13.39
N ASN A 110 -9.07 13.09 14.27
CA ASN A 110 -10.28 13.69 14.86
C ASN A 110 -9.98 14.38 16.21
N GLU A 111 -11.02 14.91 16.87
CA GLU A 111 -10.91 15.56 18.20
C GLU A 111 -10.30 14.65 19.27
N SER A 112 -10.57 13.34 19.20
CA SER A 112 -10.02 12.35 20.14
C SER A 112 -8.62 11.87 19.77
N THR A 113 -7.97 12.49 18.78
CA THR A 113 -6.66 12.12 18.22
C THR A 113 -6.59 10.72 17.58
N CYS A 114 -7.74 10.10 17.34
CA CYS A 114 -7.82 8.87 16.55
C CYS A 114 -7.49 9.19 15.10
N VAL A 115 -6.60 8.39 14.51
CA VAL A 115 -6.14 8.60 13.13
C VAL A 115 -6.85 7.64 12.19
N SER A 116 -7.52 8.18 11.19
CA SER A 116 -8.08 7.43 10.07
C SER A 116 -7.25 7.64 8.80
N HIS A 117 -7.38 6.71 7.86
CA HIS A 117 -6.77 6.80 6.54
C HIS A 117 -7.89 6.89 5.51
N VAL A 118 -7.83 7.91 4.66
CA VAL A 118 -8.79 8.13 3.58
C VAL A 118 -8.05 8.13 2.25
N TYR A 119 -8.73 7.66 1.20
CA TYR A 119 -8.12 7.46 -0.10
C TYR A 119 -8.96 8.11 -1.19
N PHE A 120 -8.30 8.62 -2.22
CA PHE A 120 -8.93 9.34 -3.32
C PHE A 120 -8.35 8.93 -4.66
N TYR A 121 -9.20 8.99 -5.68
CA TYR A 121 -8.83 8.79 -7.08
C TYR A 121 -9.35 9.96 -7.91
N PHE A 122 -8.52 10.45 -8.82
CA PHE A 122 -8.93 11.48 -9.78
C PHE A 122 -9.58 10.84 -11.00
N ASN A 123 -10.87 11.10 -11.20
CA ASN A 123 -11.71 10.54 -12.23
C ASN A 123 -12.48 11.65 -12.95
N GLU A 124 -12.43 11.72 -14.27
CA GLU A 124 -13.21 12.68 -15.09
C GLU A 124 -13.22 14.11 -14.51
N ASP A 125 -12.03 14.65 -14.23
CA ASP A 125 -11.79 16.01 -13.72
C ASP A 125 -12.30 16.29 -12.29
N LYS A 126 -12.50 15.24 -11.47
CA LYS A 126 -12.83 15.37 -10.04
C LYS A 126 -12.15 14.33 -9.17
N TRP A 127 -11.95 14.65 -7.91
CA TRP A 127 -11.51 13.67 -6.91
C TRP A 127 -12.71 12.96 -6.29
N GLU A 128 -12.61 11.63 -6.22
CA GLU A 128 -13.61 10.77 -5.61
C GLU A 128 -12.98 10.00 -4.45
N ASN A 129 -13.72 9.85 -3.35
CA ASN A 129 -13.30 8.99 -2.26
C ASN A 129 -13.41 7.52 -2.70
N VAL A 130 -12.39 6.73 -2.41
CA VAL A 130 -12.35 5.29 -2.71
C VAL A 130 -11.97 4.52 -1.46
N ASP A 131 -12.33 3.24 -1.42
CA ASP A 131 -11.86 2.36 -0.35
C ASP A 131 -10.37 2.01 -0.51
N CYS A 132 -9.82 1.42 0.56
CA CYS A 132 -8.42 1.00 0.63
C CYS A 132 -8.06 -0.01 -0.47
N GLY A 133 -8.94 -0.94 -0.82
CA GLY A 133 -8.68 -1.95 -1.84
C GLY A 133 -8.53 -1.30 -3.22
N ARG A 134 -9.51 -0.48 -3.61
CA ARG A 134 -9.49 0.25 -4.88
C ARG A 134 -8.29 1.19 -5.00
N TYR A 135 -7.89 1.85 -3.91
CA TYR A 135 -6.68 2.67 -3.89
C TYR A 135 -5.43 1.85 -4.20
N HIS A 136 -5.26 0.69 -3.53
CA HIS A 136 -4.12 -0.19 -3.77
C HIS A 136 -4.13 -0.76 -5.19
N ASP A 137 -5.28 -1.14 -5.72
CA ASP A 137 -5.45 -1.59 -7.11
C ASP A 137 -4.95 -0.56 -8.14
N ILE A 138 -5.21 0.73 -7.89
CA ILE A 138 -4.75 1.82 -8.73
C ILE A 138 -3.25 2.12 -8.50
N LEU A 139 -2.80 2.15 -7.23
CA LEU A 139 -1.42 2.43 -6.83
C LEU A 139 -0.43 1.40 -7.37
N PHE A 140 -0.77 0.11 -7.26
CA PHE A 140 0.00 -0.97 -7.86
C PHE A 140 -0.16 -1.04 -9.38
N GLY A 141 -0.87 -0.05 -9.96
CA GLY A 141 -0.86 0.18 -11.37
C GLY A 141 -1.39 -1.02 -12.12
N LEU A 142 -2.59 -1.51 -11.78
CA LEU A 142 -3.34 -2.44 -12.63
C LEU A 142 -3.17 -1.99 -14.08
N THR A 143 -2.30 -2.71 -14.81
CA THR A 143 -2.36 -3.06 -16.23
C THR A 143 -1.05 -3.68 -16.75
N ALA A 144 -0.97 -4.99 -16.59
CA ALA A 144 -1.00 -5.89 -17.74
C ALA A 144 -1.48 -7.24 -17.23
N ASP A 145 -2.61 -7.70 -17.77
CA ASP A 145 -3.01 -9.10 -17.68
C ASP A 145 -1.82 -9.96 -18.10
N ALA A 146 -1.31 -10.74 -17.16
CA ALA A 146 -0.25 -11.67 -17.39
C ALA A 146 -0.88 -13.06 -17.56
N ILE A 147 -0.66 -13.65 -18.73
CA ILE A 147 -0.82 -15.08 -18.89
C ILE A 147 0.47 -15.72 -18.35
N PHE A 148 0.33 -16.58 -17.35
CA PHE A 148 1.43 -17.42 -16.90
C PHE A 148 1.35 -18.75 -17.65
N ASP A 149 2.31 -18.99 -18.54
CA ASP A 149 2.42 -20.23 -19.28
C ASP A 149 3.43 -21.16 -18.60
N LEU A 150 2.94 -22.29 -18.08
CA LEU A 150 3.73 -23.31 -17.40
C LEU A 150 4.70 -24.05 -18.36
N GLY A 151 4.47 -23.96 -19.67
CA GLY A 151 5.26 -24.65 -20.71
C GLY A 151 6.42 -23.83 -21.27
N THR A 152 6.52 -22.54 -20.92
CA THR A 152 7.57 -21.65 -21.44
C THR A 152 8.52 -21.17 -20.34
N PRO A 153 9.75 -20.74 -20.69
CA PRO A 153 10.64 -20.12 -19.73
C PRO A 153 9.98 -18.90 -19.07
N VAL A 154 10.11 -18.82 -17.74
CA VAL A 154 9.52 -17.73 -16.96
C VAL A 154 10.03 -16.36 -17.44
N ASN A 155 9.10 -15.43 -17.64
CA ASN A 155 9.46 -14.04 -17.89
C ASN A 155 9.82 -13.35 -16.56
N GLU A 156 11.11 -13.27 -16.24
CA GLU A 156 11.60 -12.69 -14.99
C GLU A 156 11.35 -11.17 -14.84
N ARG A 157 10.96 -10.49 -15.94
CA ARG A 157 10.47 -9.10 -15.87
C ARG A 157 9.04 -9.01 -15.35
N LYS A 158 8.25 -10.08 -15.53
CA LYS A 158 6.86 -10.17 -15.06
C LYS A 158 6.73 -10.88 -13.72
N PHE A 159 7.59 -11.85 -13.46
CA PHE A 159 7.49 -12.73 -12.31
C PHE A 159 8.79 -12.74 -11.49
N LEU A 160 8.64 -12.73 -10.18
CA LEU A 160 9.70 -13.06 -9.24
C LEU A 160 9.64 -14.56 -8.96
N VAL A 161 10.79 -15.22 -9.05
CA VAL A 161 10.93 -16.64 -8.69
C VAL A 161 11.69 -16.72 -7.38
N ARG A 162 11.16 -17.49 -6.43
CA ARG A 162 11.83 -17.81 -5.18
C ARG A 162 11.86 -19.32 -5.02
N GLU A 163 13.05 -19.84 -4.73
CA GLU A 163 13.16 -21.20 -4.20
C GLU A 163 12.61 -21.21 -2.78
N TYR A 164 11.80 -22.22 -2.49
CA TYR A 164 11.17 -22.44 -1.21
C TYR A 164 11.25 -23.93 -0.96
N ASN A 165 11.91 -24.34 0.13
CA ASN A 165 12.17 -25.75 0.38
C ASN A 165 11.43 -26.24 1.63
N PRO A 166 10.09 -26.34 1.59
CA PRO A 166 9.35 -26.90 2.71
C PRO A 166 9.71 -28.38 2.82
N PHE A 167 10.10 -28.83 4.01
CA PHE A 167 10.37 -30.24 4.31
C PHE A 167 11.49 -30.89 3.47
N TYR A 168 12.50 -30.10 3.03
CA TYR A 168 13.63 -30.55 2.20
C TYR A 168 13.28 -30.85 0.73
N HIS A 169 12.07 -30.48 0.25
CA HIS A 169 11.69 -30.60 -1.16
C HIS A 169 11.95 -29.32 -1.92
N PRO A 170 12.65 -29.35 -3.07
CA PRO A 170 12.72 -28.20 -3.95
C PRO A 170 11.31 -27.79 -4.37
N SER A 171 10.91 -26.57 -4.01
CA SER A 171 9.71 -25.93 -4.54
C SER A 171 10.06 -24.54 -5.06
N TYR A 172 9.29 -24.08 -6.04
CA TYR A 172 9.50 -22.78 -6.67
C TYR A 172 8.21 -21.99 -6.60
N ILE A 173 8.27 -20.86 -5.91
CA ILE A 173 7.17 -19.90 -5.81
C ILE A 173 7.39 -18.82 -6.87
N TYR A 174 6.41 -18.70 -7.75
CA TYR A 174 6.31 -17.65 -8.74
C TYR A 174 5.27 -16.65 -8.26
N THR A 175 5.69 -15.39 -8.11
CA THR A 175 4.82 -14.28 -7.70
C THR A 175 4.92 -13.20 -8.77
N PRO A 176 3.80 -12.63 -9.26
CA PRO A 176 3.88 -11.49 -10.15
C PRO A 176 4.64 -10.35 -9.49
N ARG A 177 5.44 -9.63 -10.27
CA ARG A 177 6.05 -8.37 -9.80
C ARG A 177 4.96 -7.32 -9.63
N PHE A 178 5.28 -6.25 -8.89
CA PHE A 178 4.37 -5.23 -8.36
C PHE A 178 3.43 -4.52 -9.38
N ASN A 179 3.55 -4.81 -10.67
CA ASN A 179 2.82 -4.22 -11.79
C ASN A 179 2.13 -5.26 -12.71
N TYR A 180 2.07 -6.53 -12.33
CA TYR A 180 1.41 -7.60 -13.09
C TYR A 180 0.37 -8.33 -12.23
N TYR A 181 -0.68 -8.84 -12.88
CA TYR A 181 -1.63 -9.76 -12.28
C TYR A 181 -1.79 -10.96 -13.19
N ILE A 182 -1.83 -12.15 -12.60
CA ILE A 182 -2.04 -13.35 -13.39
C ILE A 182 -3.56 -13.50 -13.59
N THR A 183 -4.03 -13.30 -14.82
CA THR A 183 -5.45 -13.46 -15.19
C THR A 183 -5.73 -14.78 -15.89
N SER A 184 -4.68 -15.50 -16.30
CA SER A 184 -4.79 -16.87 -16.77
C SER A 184 -3.51 -17.65 -16.52
N VAL A 185 -3.67 -18.94 -16.19
CA VAL A 185 -2.60 -19.92 -16.10
C VAL A 185 -2.86 -20.99 -17.15
N VAL A 186 -1.88 -21.21 -18.02
CA VAL A 186 -2.01 -22.09 -19.19
C VAL A 186 -0.82 -23.05 -19.29
N TYR A 187 -1.01 -24.13 -20.02
CA TYR A 187 0.06 -25.02 -20.46
C TYR A 187 -0.27 -25.50 -21.87
N ASN A 188 0.56 -25.16 -22.86
CA ASN A 188 0.21 -25.32 -24.28
C ASN A 188 -1.18 -24.69 -24.54
N ASP A 189 -2.10 -25.43 -25.17
CA ASP A 189 -3.47 -24.99 -25.44
C ASP A 189 -4.44 -25.22 -24.25
N GLN A 190 -3.96 -25.78 -23.13
CA GLN A 190 -4.78 -26.07 -21.96
C GLN A 190 -4.84 -24.85 -21.03
N VAL A 191 -6.04 -24.34 -20.75
CA VAL A 191 -6.28 -23.37 -19.68
C VAL A 191 -6.50 -24.12 -18.37
N LEU A 192 -5.58 -23.98 -17.42
CA LEU A 192 -5.71 -24.56 -16.09
C LEU A 192 -6.56 -23.68 -15.17
N TRP A 193 -6.40 -22.36 -15.31
CA TRP A 193 -7.18 -21.38 -14.58
C TRP A 193 -7.32 -20.10 -15.40
N LYS A 194 -8.47 -19.45 -15.28
CA LYS A 194 -8.76 -18.15 -15.85
C LYS A 194 -9.57 -17.35 -14.85
N SER A 195 -9.27 -16.06 -14.76
CA SER A 195 -9.94 -15.15 -13.84
C SER A 195 -11.46 -15.22 -14.00
N PRO A 196 -12.21 -15.55 -12.93
CA PRO A 196 -13.67 -15.59 -12.99
C PRO A 196 -14.29 -14.20 -13.22
N SER A 197 -13.66 -13.14 -12.71
CA SER A 197 -14.07 -11.75 -12.91
C SER A 197 -12.86 -10.83 -13.14
N GLU A 198 -13.12 -9.56 -13.49
CA GLU A 198 -12.06 -8.56 -13.71
C GLU A 198 -11.23 -8.26 -12.45
N ASN A 199 -11.76 -8.56 -11.27
CA ASN A 199 -11.11 -8.30 -9.98
C ASN A 199 -10.41 -9.54 -9.42
N ASP A 200 -10.61 -10.72 -10.01
CA ASP A 200 -9.98 -11.94 -9.51
C ASP A 200 -8.58 -12.09 -10.10
N ARG A 201 -7.70 -12.78 -9.37
CA ARG A 201 -6.29 -12.89 -9.77
C ARG A 201 -5.65 -14.11 -9.15
N CYS A 202 -4.68 -14.67 -9.85
CA CYS A 202 -3.75 -15.63 -9.27
C CYS A 202 -2.58 -14.88 -8.62
N GLU A 203 -2.45 -15.03 -7.30
CA GLU A 203 -1.46 -14.35 -6.46
C GLU A 203 -0.12 -15.08 -6.47
N LYS A 204 -0.17 -16.42 -6.49
CA LYS A 204 1.03 -17.27 -6.47
C LYS A 204 0.81 -18.54 -7.26
N ILE A 205 1.87 -18.97 -7.94
CA ILE A 205 1.98 -20.30 -8.55
C ILE A 205 3.14 -21.00 -7.85
N VAL A 206 2.88 -22.18 -7.30
CA VAL A 206 3.89 -22.94 -6.56
C VAL A 206 4.05 -24.30 -7.20
N PHE A 207 5.22 -24.51 -7.79
CA PHE A 207 5.62 -25.82 -8.27
C PHE A 207 6.37 -26.58 -7.18
N HIS A 208 6.13 -27.88 -7.11
CA HIS A 208 6.83 -28.81 -6.22
C HIS A 208 7.58 -29.84 -7.06
N GLY A 209 8.84 -30.06 -6.72
CA GLY A 209 9.75 -30.97 -7.42
C GLY A 209 11.04 -30.29 -7.87
N ILE A 210 11.97 -31.10 -8.34
CA ILE A 210 13.28 -30.64 -8.83
C ILE A 210 13.10 -29.88 -10.15
N ARG A 211 13.88 -28.83 -10.39
CA ARG A 211 13.85 -28.05 -11.64
C ARG A 211 14.05 -28.98 -12.85
N GLY A 212 13.08 -29.00 -13.76
CA GLY A 212 13.04 -29.90 -14.93
C GLY A 212 12.13 -31.12 -14.76
N TYR A 213 11.73 -31.45 -13.52
CA TYR A 213 10.82 -32.56 -13.16
C TYR A 213 9.70 -32.04 -12.23
N LEU A 214 9.03 -30.97 -12.63
CA LEU A 214 7.94 -30.38 -11.86
C LEU A 214 6.64 -31.14 -12.15
N GLU A 215 6.24 -32.01 -11.22
CA GLU A 215 5.07 -32.90 -11.37
C GLU A 215 3.81 -32.37 -10.69
N TYR A 216 3.95 -31.40 -9.76
CA TYR A 216 2.83 -30.88 -8.99
C TYR A 216 2.87 -29.35 -8.98
N VAL A 217 1.71 -28.73 -9.20
CA VAL A 217 1.55 -27.28 -9.09
C VAL A 217 0.28 -26.96 -8.30
N HIS A 218 0.36 -25.93 -7.46
CA HIS A 218 -0.84 -25.32 -6.92
C HIS A 218 -0.85 -23.81 -7.18
N LEU A 219 -2.06 -23.28 -7.37
CA LEU A 219 -2.35 -21.88 -7.60
C LEU A 219 -3.05 -21.34 -6.36
N LEU A 220 -2.56 -20.24 -5.80
CA LEU A 220 -3.28 -19.45 -4.82
C LEU A 220 -3.93 -18.28 -5.56
N THR A 221 -5.27 -18.22 -5.55
CA THR A 221 -6.04 -17.18 -6.21
C THR A 221 -6.79 -16.35 -5.16
N GLN A 222 -7.05 -15.09 -5.49
CA GLN A 222 -7.95 -14.23 -4.75
C GLN A 222 -9.19 -14.00 -5.61
N GLU A 223 -10.32 -14.53 -5.14
CA GLU A 223 -11.62 -14.49 -5.79
C GLU A 223 -12.58 -13.69 -4.91
N GLY A 224 -12.76 -12.41 -5.24
CA GLY A 224 -13.38 -11.42 -4.37
C GLY A 224 -12.70 -11.35 -2.99
N PRO A 225 -13.45 -11.55 -1.87
CA PRO A 225 -12.88 -11.53 -0.53
C PRO A 225 -12.26 -12.87 -0.08
N ILE A 226 -12.30 -13.91 -0.92
CA ILE A 226 -11.91 -15.28 -0.54
C ILE A 226 -10.60 -15.66 -1.26
N TYR A 227 -9.74 -16.41 -0.56
CA TYR A 227 -8.60 -17.07 -1.17
C TYR A 227 -8.94 -18.52 -1.51
N VAL A 228 -8.70 -18.91 -2.76
CA VAL A 228 -8.96 -20.27 -3.27
C VAL A 228 -7.64 -20.91 -3.67
N ASN A 229 -7.53 -22.22 -3.45
CA ASN A 229 -6.36 -22.99 -3.89
C ASN A 229 -6.79 -24.03 -4.90
N TYR A 230 -6.15 -24.01 -6.07
CA TYR A 230 -6.29 -25.03 -7.11
C TYR A 230 -5.04 -25.90 -7.13
N TYR A 231 -5.21 -27.21 -7.29
CA TYR A 231 -4.11 -28.16 -7.27
C TYR A 231 -4.14 -28.98 -8.56
N PHE A 232 -2.98 -29.21 -9.14
CA PHE A 232 -2.84 -29.98 -10.37
C PHE A 232 -1.63 -30.90 -10.29
N GLU A 233 -1.72 -32.03 -10.97
CA GLU A 233 -0.62 -32.96 -11.21
C GLU A 233 -0.37 -33.10 -12.71
N LYS A 234 0.91 -33.22 -13.09
CA LYS A 234 1.31 -33.47 -14.46
C LYS A 234 1.12 -34.95 -14.77
N VAL A 235 0.22 -35.27 -15.71
CA VAL A 235 -0.03 -36.63 -16.17
C VAL A 235 0.32 -36.68 -17.65
N ALA A 236 1.43 -37.36 -17.96
CA ALA A 236 2.05 -37.31 -19.29
C ALA A 236 2.36 -35.86 -19.72
N ASP A 237 1.70 -35.36 -20.77
CA ASP A 237 1.90 -34.00 -21.29
C ASP A 237 0.68 -33.09 -21.07
N THR A 238 -0.10 -33.34 -20.01
CA THR A 238 -1.20 -32.47 -19.60
C THR A 238 -1.22 -32.29 -18.09
N TRP A 239 -1.98 -31.31 -17.61
CA TRP A 239 -2.20 -31.08 -16.18
C TRP A 239 -3.62 -31.49 -15.78
N ALA A 240 -3.73 -32.42 -14.84
CA ALA A 240 -5.01 -32.89 -14.32
C ALA A 240 -5.31 -32.21 -12.98
N PRO A 241 -6.55 -31.72 -12.74
CA PRO A 241 -6.93 -31.18 -11.44
C PRO A 241 -6.90 -32.28 -10.38
N LEU A 242 -6.46 -31.91 -9.18
CA LEU A 242 -6.27 -32.83 -8.06
C LEU A 242 -6.98 -32.27 -6.81
N SER A 243 -7.49 -33.17 -5.97
CA SER A 243 -8.00 -32.74 -4.66
C SER A 243 -6.84 -32.30 -3.76
N LYS A 244 -7.08 -31.34 -2.85
CA LYS A 244 -6.09 -30.93 -1.83
C LYS A 244 -5.50 -32.14 -1.10
N THR A 245 -6.35 -33.08 -0.67
CA THR A 245 -5.93 -34.27 0.07
C THR A 245 -5.02 -35.17 -0.76
N SER A 246 -5.38 -35.44 -2.02
CA SER A 246 -4.56 -36.25 -2.92
C SER A 246 -3.23 -35.55 -3.25
N PHE A 247 -3.25 -34.23 -3.43
CA PHE A 247 -2.06 -33.43 -3.71
C PHE A 247 -1.01 -33.54 -2.61
N PHE A 248 -1.39 -33.27 -1.36
CA PHE A 248 -0.46 -33.37 -0.24
C PHE A 248 0.01 -34.80 0.01
N LYS A 249 -0.86 -35.80 -0.14
CA LYS A 249 -0.49 -37.22 -0.06
C LYS A 249 0.55 -37.61 -1.12
N ASN A 250 0.43 -37.08 -2.34
CA ASN A 250 1.34 -37.40 -3.43
C ASN A 250 2.71 -36.74 -3.25
N ILE A 251 2.75 -35.46 -2.83
CA ILE A 251 3.99 -34.76 -2.50
C ILE A 251 4.75 -35.46 -1.36
N GLU A 252 4.03 -35.90 -0.32
CA GLU A 252 4.63 -36.67 0.79
C GLU A 252 5.18 -38.03 0.34
N ARG A 253 4.68 -38.62 -0.76
CA ARG A 253 5.27 -39.85 -1.30
C ARG A 253 6.54 -39.60 -2.09
N LEU A 254 6.64 -38.45 -2.78
CA LEU A 254 7.88 -38.05 -3.44
C LEU A 254 9.01 -37.91 -2.42
N SER A 255 8.71 -37.33 -1.25
CA SER A 255 9.69 -37.14 -0.19
C SER A 255 10.31 -38.45 0.31
N ILE A 256 9.48 -39.46 0.54
CA ILE A 256 9.92 -40.75 1.09
C ILE A 256 10.74 -41.56 0.06
N THR A 257 10.42 -41.44 -1.23
CA THR A 257 11.02 -42.27 -2.30
C THR A 257 12.40 -41.78 -2.71
N GLU A 258 12.70 -40.49 -2.54
CA GLU A 258 14.02 -39.92 -2.83
C GLU A 258 15.02 -40.20 -1.70
N ASP A 259 14.58 -40.14 -0.43
CA ASP A 259 15.41 -40.48 0.74
C ASP A 259 15.84 -41.96 0.77
N THR A 260 15.13 -42.85 0.07
CA THR A 260 15.47 -44.28 -0.04
C THR A 260 16.40 -44.62 -1.20
N LYS A 261 16.77 -43.63 -2.04
CA LYS A 261 17.72 -43.81 -3.16
C LYS A 261 19.12 -43.25 -2.88
N LEU A 262 19.35 -42.66 -1.71
CA LEU A 262 20.65 -42.24 -1.18
C LEU A 262 21.23 -43.31 -0.25
#